data_AF-A0A1Q6W9M2-F1
#
_entry.id   AF-A0A1Q6W9M2-F1
#
_cell.length_a   1.000
_cell.length_b   1.000
_cell.length_c   1.000
_cell.angle_alpha   90.00
_cell.angle_beta   90.00
_cell.angle_gamma   90.00
#
_symmetry.space_group_name_H-M   'P 1'
#
loop_
_entity.id
_entity.type
_entity.pdbx_description
1 polymer ?
#
loop_
_entity_poly.entity_id
_entity_poly.type
_entity_poly.pdbx_seq_one_letter_code
_entity_poly.pdbx_strand_id
1 'polypeptide(L)'
;MSDPVKTSEELAAELEAYNRAFSELELPWRWDAQMLRHLLTVAPDRDCVGAYVELNQPHLLRVYEKAFLRDLVSSTRERCRQEASNPA
;
A
#
# COMPACT_ATOMS: atom_id res chain seq x y z
N MET A 1 20.79 19.92 0.38
CA MET A 1 19.70 19.07 0.92
C MET A 1 19.02 18.45 -0.29
N SER A 2 19.51 17.30 -0.75
CA SER A 2 18.81 16.57 -1.80
C SER A 2 17.62 15.91 -1.13
N ASP A 3 16.41 16.41 -1.36
CA ASP A 3 15.25 15.53 -1.36
C ASP A 3 15.46 14.60 -2.56
N PRO A 4 15.80 13.30 -2.37
CA PRO A 4 15.77 12.41 -3.49
C PRO A 4 14.28 12.32 -3.85
N VAL A 5 13.93 12.78 -5.05
CA VAL A 5 12.71 12.31 -5.71
C VAL A 5 12.76 10.81 -5.57
N LYS A 6 11.88 10.23 -4.75
CA LYS A 6 11.78 8.80 -4.49
C LYS A 6 12.01 8.07 -5.82
N THR A 7 13.09 7.32 -5.89
CA THR A 7 13.61 6.84 -7.18
C THR A 7 12.54 5.94 -7.81
N SER A 8 12.41 5.93 -9.14
CA SER A 8 11.37 5.12 -9.80
C SER A 8 11.42 3.64 -9.38
N GLU A 9 12.61 3.16 -9.03
CA GLU A 9 12.87 1.81 -8.52
C GLU A 9 12.32 1.59 -7.10
N GLU A 10 12.51 2.55 -6.18
CA GLU A 10 11.97 2.48 -4.82
C GLU A 10 10.44 2.47 -4.83
N LEU A 11 9.85 3.27 -5.72
CA LEU A 11 8.41 3.30 -5.90
C LEU A 11 7.89 1.97 -6.49
N ALA A 12 8.62 1.39 -7.44
CA ALA A 12 8.28 0.08 -8.00
C ALA A 12 8.36 -1.03 -6.94
N ALA A 13 9.39 -1.02 -6.09
CA ALA A 13 9.52 -1.95 -4.98
C ALA A 13 8.40 -1.80 -3.94
N GLU A 14 8.01 -0.56 -3.61
CA GLU A 14 6.86 -0.32 -2.74
C GLU A 14 5.55 -0.81 -3.36
N LEU A 15 5.34 -0.55 -4.66
CA LEU A 15 4.16 -0.98 -5.39
C LEU A 15 4.03 -2.50 -5.40
N GLU A 16 5.13 -3.20 -5.67
CA GLU A 16 5.17 -4.66 -5.67
C GLU A 16 4.84 -5.22 -4.28
N ALA A 17 5.42 -4.64 -3.21
CA ALA A 17 5.12 -5.05 -1.85
C ALA A 17 3.63 -4.87 -1.49
N TYR A 18 3.00 -3.78 -1.93
CA TYR A 18 1.56 -3.57 -1.75
C TYR A 18 0.73 -4.59 -2.54
N ASN A 19 1.01 -4.78 -3.82
CA ASN A 19 0.28 -5.71 -4.68
C ASN A 19 0.40 -7.16 -4.19
N ARG A 20 1.58 -7.53 -3.67
CA ARG A 20 1.77 -8.84 -3.03
C ARG A 20 0.98 -8.97 -1.74
N ALA A 21 0.96 -7.93 -0.90
CA ALA A 21 0.14 -7.93 0.31
C ALA A 21 -1.36 -8.05 0.00
N PHE A 22 -1.86 -7.37 -1.05
CA PHE A 22 -3.25 -7.53 -1.48
C PHE A 22 -3.55 -8.93 -1.96
N SER A 23 -2.64 -9.53 -2.73
CA SER A 23 -2.77 -10.91 -3.21
C SER A 23 -2.82 -11.92 -2.06
N GLU A 24 -1.97 -11.75 -1.03
CA GLU A 24 -1.97 -12.61 0.16
C GLU A 24 -3.22 -12.43 1.04
N LEU A 25 -3.80 -11.23 1.04
CA LEU A 25 -5.06 -10.94 1.75
C LEU A 25 -6.29 -11.28 0.90
N GLU A 26 -6.11 -11.85 -0.30
CA GLU A 26 -7.16 -12.14 -1.28
C GLU A 26 -8.02 -10.90 -1.62
N LEU A 27 -7.43 -9.72 -1.50
CA LEU A 27 -8.06 -8.46 -1.88
C LEU A 27 -7.97 -8.31 -3.40
N PRO A 28 -9.08 -8.01 -4.10
CA PRO A 28 -9.09 -7.86 -5.56
C PRO A 28 -8.46 -6.52 -6.02
N TRP A 29 -7.62 -5.92 -5.19
CA TRP A 29 -7.00 -4.63 -5.45
C TRP A 29 -5.67 -4.81 -6.14
N ARG A 30 -5.42 -3.97 -7.13
CA ARG A 30 -4.12 -3.87 -7.77
C ARG A 30 -3.83 -2.41 -8.07
N TRP A 31 -2.75 -1.91 -7.50
CA TRP A 31 -2.31 -0.56 -7.74
C TRP A 31 -1.25 -0.55 -8.84
N ASP A 32 -1.24 0.54 -9.60
CA ASP A 32 -0.14 0.91 -10.48
C ASP A 32 0.68 2.06 -9.87
N ALA A 33 1.78 2.43 -10.54
CA ALA A 33 2.64 3.50 -10.07
C ALA A 33 1.94 4.87 -10.05
N GLN A 34 0.93 5.08 -10.91
CA GLN A 34 0.18 6.33 -10.96
C GLN A 34 -0.75 6.45 -9.75
N MET A 35 -1.47 5.37 -9.42
CA MET A 35 -2.31 5.27 -8.23
C MET A 35 -1.49 5.46 -6.97
N LEU A 36 -0.35 4.78 -6.83
CA LEU A 36 0.50 4.93 -5.65
C LEU A 36 1.03 6.38 -5.51
N ARG A 37 1.45 7.02 -6.62
CA ARG A 37 1.83 8.45 -6.60
C ARG A 37 0.67 9.34 -6.17
N HIS A 38 -0.51 9.13 -6.73
CA HIS A 38 -1.69 9.89 -6.35
C HIS A 38 -1.99 9.73 -4.85
N LEU A 39 -2.01 8.50 -4.34
CA LEU A 39 -2.23 8.22 -2.92
C LEU A 39 -1.17 8.88 -2.03
N LEU A 40 0.11 8.85 -2.43
CA LEU A 40 1.18 9.56 -1.71
C LEU A 40 0.99 11.08 -1.69
N THR A 41 0.33 11.68 -2.68
CA THR A 41 0.02 13.12 -2.70
C THR A 41 -1.19 13.50 -1.87
N VAL A 42 -2.19 12.63 -1.76
CA VAL A 42 -3.45 12.93 -1.06
C VAL A 42 -3.52 12.39 0.36
N ALA A 43 -2.64 11.44 0.73
CA ALA A 43 -2.61 10.83 2.05
C ALA A 43 -1.73 11.64 3.02
N PRO A 44 -2.31 12.37 3.99
CA PRO A 44 -1.56 13.26 4.88
C PRO A 44 -0.53 12.54 5.77
N ASP A 45 -0.77 11.28 6.13
CA ASP A 45 0.10 10.48 7.02
C ASP A 45 0.80 9.31 6.31
N ARG A 46 0.93 9.37 4.98
CA ARG A 46 1.32 8.22 4.13
C ARG A 46 0.40 7.00 4.28
N ASP A 47 -0.80 7.18 4.82
CA ASP A 47 -1.86 6.18 4.89
C ASP A 47 -2.51 5.98 3.50
N CYS A 48 -1.75 5.40 2.59
CA CYS A 48 -2.20 5.17 1.21
C CYS A 48 -3.41 4.23 1.17
N VAL A 49 -3.44 3.22 2.07
CA VAL A 49 -4.52 2.23 2.12
C VAL A 49 -5.80 2.88 2.64
N GLY A 50 -5.73 3.64 3.72
CA GLY A 50 -6.88 4.34 4.26
C GLY A 50 -7.45 5.34 3.26
N ALA A 51 -6.61 6.14 2.62
CA ALA A 51 -7.04 7.07 1.56
C ALA A 51 -7.66 6.33 0.37
N TYR A 52 -7.07 5.21 -0.06
CA TYR A 52 -7.61 4.40 -1.15
C TYR A 52 -8.99 3.85 -0.83
N VAL A 53 -9.17 3.30 0.39
CA VAL A 53 -10.45 2.74 0.82
C VAL A 53 -11.52 3.82 0.93
N GLU A 54 -11.20 5.00 1.47
CA GLU A 54 -12.14 6.12 1.53
C GLU A 54 -12.57 6.60 0.13
N LEU A 55 -11.64 6.69 -0.82
CA LEU A 55 -11.89 7.23 -2.15
C LEU A 55 -12.52 6.22 -3.11
N ASN A 56 -12.08 4.97 -3.09
CA ASN A 56 -12.41 3.97 -4.10
C ASN A 56 -13.31 2.84 -3.56
N GLN A 57 -13.25 2.53 -2.27
CA GLN A 57 -13.95 1.39 -1.68
C GLN A 57 -14.72 1.76 -0.39
N PRO A 58 -15.51 2.87 -0.37
CA PRO A 58 -16.16 3.34 0.85
C PRO A 58 -17.18 2.34 1.43
N HIS A 59 -17.64 1.39 0.61
CA HIS A 59 -18.53 0.33 1.08
C HIS A 59 -17.85 -0.65 2.05
N LEU A 60 -16.53 -0.84 1.96
CA LEU A 60 -15.80 -1.68 2.91
C LEU A 60 -15.72 -1.06 4.30
N LEU A 61 -15.77 0.28 4.39
CA LEU A 61 -15.81 1.00 5.67
C LEU A 61 -17.11 0.77 6.47
N ARG A 62 -18.12 0.14 5.85
CA ARG A 62 -19.34 -0.29 6.56
C ARG A 62 -19.15 -1.60 7.32
N VAL A 63 -18.15 -2.38 6.94
CA VAL A 63 -17.91 -3.73 7.48
C VAL A 63 -16.63 -3.75 8.30
N TYR A 64 -15.61 -3.02 7.86
CA TYR A 64 -14.31 -2.96 8.49
C TYR A 64 -13.94 -1.52 8.82
N GLU A 65 -13.31 -1.32 9.96
CA GLU A 65 -12.75 -0.01 10.29
C GLU A 65 -11.58 0.33 9.36
N LYS A 66 -11.45 1.60 9.01
CA LYS A 66 -10.33 2.12 8.20
C LYS A 66 -8.98 1.72 8.81
N ALA A 67 -8.84 1.89 10.13
CA ALA A 67 -7.63 1.58 10.86
C ALA A 67 -7.28 0.08 10.75
N PHE A 68 -8.27 -0.80 10.88
CA PHE A 68 -8.08 -2.24 10.74
C PHE A 68 -7.56 -2.62 9.35
N LEU A 69 -8.17 -2.12 8.28
CA LEU A 69 -7.73 -2.42 6.91
C LEU A 69 -6.32 -1.90 6.63
N ARG A 70 -6.01 -0.69 7.08
CA ARG A 70 -4.66 -0.12 6.98
C ARG A 70 -3.64 -0.99 7.69
N ASP A 71 -3.91 -1.37 8.93
CA ASP A 71 -2.97 -2.10 9.78
C ASP A 71 -2.77 -3.54 9.26
N LEU A 72 -3.84 -4.16 8.76
CA LEU A 72 -3.80 -5.48 8.12
C LEU A 72 -2.90 -5.47 6.88
N VAL A 73 -3.13 -4.54 5.94
CA VAL A 73 -2.31 -4.42 4.73
C VAL A 73 -0.87 -4.05 5.08
N SER A 74 -0.66 -3.14 6.04
CA SER A 74 0.69 -2.69 6.43
C SER A 74 1.50 -3.82 7.04
N SER A 75 0.89 -4.63 7.90
CA SER A 75 1.52 -5.79 8.53
C SER A 75 1.89 -6.87 7.52
N THR A 76 0.96 -7.19 6.60
CA THR A 76 1.24 -8.16 5.52
C THR A 76 2.34 -7.66 4.59
N ARG A 77 2.31 -6.37 4.20
CA ARG A 77 3.36 -5.77 3.36
C ARG A 77 4.74 -5.86 4.00
N GLU A 78 4.83 -5.61 5.31
CA GLU A 78 6.09 -5.73 6.04
C GLU A 78 6.62 -7.17 6.02
N ARG A 79 5.73 -8.17 6.20
CA ARG A 79 6.09 -9.59 6.04
C ARG A 79 6.59 -9.91 4.63
N CYS A 80 5.88 -9.48 3.58
CA CYS A 80 6.31 -9.71 2.19
C CYS A 80 7.69 -9.08 1.90
N ARG A 81 7.99 -7.91 2.52
CA ARG A 81 9.28 -7.23 2.39
C ARG A 81 10.41 -8.01 3.07
N GLN A 82 10.14 -8.57 4.26
CA GLN A 82 11.10 -9.39 4.99
C GLN A 82 11.39 -10.70 4.24
N GLU A 83 10.38 -11.35 3.68
CA GLU A 83 10.55 -12.54 2.84
C GLU A 83 11.38 -12.26 1.58
N ALA A 84 11.17 -11.12 0.93
CA ALA A 84 11.99 -10.73 -0.23
C ALA A 84 13.46 -10.44 0.12
N SER A 85 13.74 -10.10 1.39
CA SER A 85 15.09 -9.83 1.89
C SER A 85 15.80 -11.07 2.46
N ASN A 86 15.09 -12.18 2.64
CA ASN A 86 15.65 -13.45 3.08
C ASN A 86 15.36 -14.54 2.03
N PRO A 87 16.10 -14.54 0.90
CA PRO A 87 15.98 -15.63 -0.07
C PRO A 87 16.50 -16.91 0.59
N ALA A 88 15.63 -17.91 0.71
CA ALA A 88 16.01 -19.26 1.10
C ALA A 88 16.99 -19.89 0.10
#